data_AF-A0A357T4N6-F1
#
_entry.id   AF-A0A357T4N6-F1
#
_cell.length_a   1.000
_cell.length_b   1.000
_cell.length_c   1.000
_cell.angle_alpha   90.00
_cell.angle_beta   90.00
_cell.angle_gamma   90.00
#
_symmetry.space_group_name_H-M   'P 1'
#
loop_
_entity.id
_entity.type
_entity.pdbx_description
1 polymer ?
#
loop_
_entity_poly.entity_id
_entity_poly.type
_entity_poly.pdbx_seq_one_letter_code
_entity_poly.pdbx_strand_id
1 'polypeptide(L)' 'AMGRVMRMGALGVKIRCSGRLMGAEIARSEGYSEGKVPLHTLRADIDYGFA' A
#
# COMPACT_ATOMS: atom_id res chain seq x y z
N ALA A 1 2.22 -5.33 8.57
CA ALA A 1 1.23 -5.82 7.58
C ALA A 1 1.92 -6.37 6.33
N MET A 2 2.81 -5.60 5.72
CA MET A 2 3.44 -5.92 4.42
C MET A 2 4.22 -7.23 4.42
N GLY A 3 5.10 -7.45 5.40
CA GLY A 3 5.81 -8.74 5.51
C GLY A 3 4.89 -9.96 5.74
N ARG A 4 3.64 -9.78 6.20
CA ARG A 4 2.66 -10.87 6.24
C ARG A 4 2.11 -11.16 4.84
N VAL A 5 1.79 -10.12 4.07
CA VAL A 5 1.30 -10.20 2.69
C VAL A 5 2.35 -10.83 1.77
N MET A 6 3.61 -10.41 1.88
CA MET A 6 4.71 -11.01 1.11
C MET A 6 4.92 -12.49 1.45
N ARG A 7 4.79 -12.88 2.74
CA ARG A 7 4.85 -14.29 3.16
C ARG A 7 3.67 -15.13 2.66
N MET A 8 2.52 -14.51 2.40
CA MET A 8 1.37 -15.19 1.82
C MET A 8 1.48 -15.38 0.29
N GLY A 9 2.62 -15.00 -0.32
CA GLY A 9 2.89 -15.24 -1.73
C GLY A 9 2.48 -14.12 -2.67
N ALA A 10 2.08 -12.96 -2.15
CA ALA A 10 1.80 -11.79 -3.00
C ALA A 10 3.05 -11.31 -3.73
N LEU A 11 2.89 -10.92 -5.00
CA LEU A 11 3.97 -10.39 -5.84
C LEU A 11 4.41 -8.97 -5.43
N GLY A 12 3.51 -8.24 -4.77
CA GLY A 12 3.78 -6.93 -4.22
C GLY A 12 2.57 -6.39 -3.45
N VAL A 13 2.83 -5.41 -2.59
CA VAL A 13 1.82 -4.74 -1.79
C VAL A 13 2.14 -3.26 -1.69
N LYS A 14 1.12 -2.41 -1.79
CA LYS A 14 1.23 -0.96 -1.60
C LYS A 14 0.15 -0.51 -0.62
N ILE A 15 0.56 0.15 0.45
CA ILE A 15 -0.34 0.68 1.49
C ILE A 15 -0.12 2.19 1.56
N ARG A 16 -1.20 2.95 1.64
CA ARG A 16 -1.16 4.40 1.83
C ARG A 16 -2.14 4.80 2.91
N CYS A 17 -1.68 5.59 3.85
CA CYS A 17 -2.49 6.21 4.89
C CYS A 17 -2.34 7.73 4.80
N SER A 18 -3.45 8.44 4.97
CA SER A 18 -3.45 9.90 4.99
C SER A 18 -4.20 10.42 6.22
N GLY A 19 -3.79 11.58 6.71
CA GLY A 19 -4.44 12.25 7.84
C GLY A 19 -3.42 12.81 8.83
N ARG A 20 -3.88 13.08 10.05
CA ARG A 20 -3.04 13.57 11.16
C ARG A 20 -2.24 12.43 11.77
N LEU A 21 -1.28 11.93 11.01
CA LEU A 21 -0.46 10.77 11.37
C LEU A 21 0.39 11.10 12.60
N MET A 22 0.43 10.17 13.57
CA MET A 22 1.15 10.33 14.84
C MET A 22 0.73 11.57 15.65
N GLY A 23 -0.51 12.05 15.50
CA GLY A 23 -1.01 13.21 16.23
C GLY A 23 -0.50 14.56 15.71
N ALA A 24 0.14 14.57 14.54
CA ALA A 24 0.60 15.80 13.91
C ALA A 24 -0.54 16.82 13.70
N GLU A 25 -0.21 18.11 13.85
CA GLU A 25 -1.14 19.20 13.58
C GLU A 25 -1.50 19.28 12.09
N ILE A 26 -0.51 19.04 11.23
CA ILE A 26 -0.67 19.05 9.78
C ILE A 26 -0.84 17.62 9.27
N ALA A 27 -1.84 17.43 8.41
CA ALA A 27 -2.09 16.15 7.77
C ALA A 27 -0.97 15.77 6.79
N ARG A 28 -0.59 14.50 6.78
CA ARG A 28 0.40 13.93 5.88
C ARG A 28 -0.17 12.71 5.19
N SER A 29 0.38 12.39 4.02
CA SER A 29 0.11 11.15 3.32
C SER A 29 1.38 10.33 3.30
N GLU A 30 1.35 9.18 3.93
CA GLU A 30 2.48 8.28 4.05
C GLU A 30 2.15 6.97 3.35
N GLY A 31 3.10 6.46 2.58
CA GLY A 31 2.90 5.26 1.79
C GLY A 31 4.12 4.37 1.85
N TYR A 32 3.85 3.07 1.90
CA TYR A 32 4.87 2.04 1.88
C TYR A 32 4.54 1.06 0.75
N SER A 33 5.56 0.62 0.02
CA SER A 33 5.44 -0.39 -1.02
C SER A 33 6.54 -1.42 -0.90
N GLU A 34 6.20 -2.68 -1.09
CA GLU A 34 7.11 -3.82 -1.05
C GLU A 34 6.78 -4.75 -2.23
N GLY A 35 7.79 -5.29 -2.91
CA GLY A 35 7.59 -6.08 -4.14
C GLY A 35 7.16 -5.23 -5.35
N LYS A 36 6.52 -5.88 -6.34
CA LYS A 36 6.17 -5.28 -7.63
C LYS A 36 4.65 -5.05 -7.74
N VAL A 37 4.24 -3.79 -7.87
CA VAL A 37 2.83 -3.39 -8.09
C VAL A 37 2.74 -2.51 -9.35
N PRO A 38 2.47 -3.09 -10.53
CA PRO A 38 2.51 -2.37 -11.80
C PRO A 38 1.18 -1.64 -12.08
N LEU A 39 1.05 -0.40 -11.60
CA LEU A 39 -0.19 0.39 -11.69
C LEU A 39 -0.57 0.86 -13.11
N HIS A 40 0.38 0.88 -14.05
CA HIS A 40 0.12 1.27 -15.43
C HIS A 40 -0.24 0.07 -16.34
N THR A 41 -0.13 -1.15 -15.83
CA THR A 41 -0.38 -2.37 -16.61
C THR A 41 -1.82 -2.82 -16.40
N LEU A 42 -2.71 -2.54 -17.35
CA LEU A 42 -4.15 -2.85 -17.22
C LEU A 42 -4.47 -4.35 -17.07
N ARG A 43 -3.63 -5.23 -17.62
CA ARG A 43 -3.77 -6.68 -17.48
C ARG A 43 -3.27 -7.24 -16.15
N ALA A 44 -2.71 -6.39 -15.28
CA ALA A 44 -2.22 -6.85 -13.99
C ALA A 44 -3.42 -7.08 -13.07
N ASP A 45 -3.45 -8.26 -12.43
CA ASP A 45 -4.44 -8.57 -11.41
C ASP A 45 -4.06 -7.84 -10.12
N ILE A 46 -4.85 -6.82 -9.76
CA ILE A 46 -4.58 -5.90 -8.65
C ILE A 46 -5.89 -5.63 -7.90
N ASP A 47 -5.94 -6.07 -6.65
CA ASP A 47 -7.00 -5.68 -5.73
C ASP A 47 -6.69 -4.32 -5.09
N TYR A 48 -7.70 -3.45 -5.06
CA TYR A 48 -7.65 -2.15 -4.39
C TYR A 48 -8.90 -1.95 -3.52
N GLY A 49 -8.69 -1.46 -2.30
CA GLY A 49 -9.77 -1.19 -1.36
C GLY A 49 -9.37 -0.15 -0.32
N PHE A 50 -10.38 0.38 0.35
CA PHE A 50 -10.25 1.28 1.49
C PHE A 50 -10.61 0.53 2.78
N ALA A 51 -10.11 1.04 3.91
CA ALA A 51 -10.46 0.54 5.25
C ALA A 51 -11.68 1.27 5.81
#